data_AF-A0A7V3L1H4-F1
#
_entry.id   AF-A0A7V3L1H4-F1
#
_cell.length_a   1.000
_cell.length_b   1.000
_cell.length_c   1.000
_cell.angle_alpha   90.00
_cell.angle_beta   90.00
_cell.angle_gamma   90.00
#
_symmetry.space_group_name_H-M   'P 1'
#
loop_
_entity.id
_entity.type
_entity.pdbx_description
1 polymer ?
#
loop_
_entity_poly.entity_id
_entity_poly.type
_entity_poly.pdbx_seq_one_letter_code
_entity_poly.pdbx_strand_id
1 'polypeptide(L)' 'MYAADGTYLGKLSSNRYDPESISNPYGRYGNSYGNTINNPYSKYGSPYSSYSWRNPYSSTAAPRIYWETR' A
#
# COMPACT_ATOMS: atom_id res chain seq x y z
N MET A 1 -1.85 6.69 -0.59
CA MET A 1 -0.63 6.01 -0.11
C MET A 1 0.26 5.81 -1.33
N TYR A 2 1.54 6.14 -1.20
CA TYR A 2 2.49 6.03 -2.30
C TYR A 2 3.66 5.15 -1.86
N ALA A 3 4.15 4.32 -2.77
CA ALA A 3 5.36 3.54 -2.60
C ALA A 3 6.61 4.43 -2.67
N ALA A 4 7.78 3.87 -2.31
CA ALA A 4 9.06 4.57 -2.39
C ALA A 4 9.41 5.04 -3.80
N ASP A 5 8.94 4.31 -4.83
CA ASP A 5 9.14 4.64 -6.25
C ASP A 5 8.08 5.62 -6.80
N GLY A 6 7.20 6.16 -5.94
CA GLY A 6 6.13 7.07 -6.35
C GLY A 6 4.89 6.37 -6.90
N THR A 7 4.84 5.04 -6.88
CA THR A 7 3.63 4.30 -7.31
C THR A 7 2.46 4.58 -6.37
N TYR A 8 1.31 4.96 -6.90
CA TYR A 8 0.09 5.07 -6.11
C TYR A 8 -0.41 3.68 -5.71
N LEU A 9 -0.45 3.42 -4.40
CA LEU A 9 -0.86 2.14 -3.80
C LEU A 9 -2.26 2.20 -3.19
N GLY A 10 -3.06 3.23 -3.49
CA GLY A 10 -4.40 3.39 -2.95
C GLY A 10 -4.45 4.15 -1.63
N LYS A 11 -5.64 4.29 -1.07
CA LYS A 11 -5.92 5.09 0.12
C LYS A 11 -5.82 4.22 1.37
N LEU A 12 -5.08 4.71 2.38
CA LEU A 12 -5.09 4.15 3.72
C LEU A 12 -6.46 4.48 4.34
N SER A 13 -7.42 3.58 4.15
CA SER A 13 -8.79 3.71 4.60
C SER A 13 -9.25 2.37 5.14
N SER A 14 -9.95 2.37 6.27
CA SER A 14 -10.56 1.16 6.83
C SER A 14 -11.88 0.79 6.14
N ASN A 15 -12.34 1.62 5.21
CA ASN A 15 -13.58 1.38 4.47
C ASN A 15 -13.36 0.23 3.47
N ARG A 16 -14.05 -0.89 3.67
CA ARG A 16 -13.92 -2.10 2.85
C ARG A 16 -14.69 -2.02 1.52
N TYR A 17 -15.48 -0.97 1.31
CA TYR A 17 -16.30 -0.78 0.11
C TYR A 17 -15.75 0.29 -0.83
N ASP A 18 -14.79 1.09 -0.35
CA ASP A 18 -14.17 2.14 -1.15
C ASP A 18 -13.23 1.51 -2.20
N PRO A 19 -13.33 1.87 -3.49
CA PRO A 19 -12.56 1.24 -4.56
C PRO A 19 -11.07 1.59 -4.53
N GLU A 20 -10.70 2.71 -3.90
CA GLU A 20 -9.31 3.12 -3.70
C GLU A 20 -8.72 2.60 -2.40
N SER A 21 -9.56 2.14 -1.47
CA SER A 21 -9.14 1.65 -0.16
C SER A 21 -8.31 0.38 -0.24
N ILE A 22 -7.17 0.40 0.45
CA ILE A 22 -6.31 -0.76 0.64
C ILE A 22 -6.94 -1.83 1.56
N SER A 23 -7.98 -1.50 2.33
CA SER A 23 -8.73 -2.48 3.13
C SER A 23 -9.88 -3.13 2.36
N ASN A 24 -10.10 -2.75 1.10
CA ASN A 24 -11.07 -3.40 0.23
C ASN A 24 -10.43 -4.62 -0.48
N PRO A 25 -10.74 -5.87 -0.08
CA PRO A 25 -10.16 -7.06 -0.70
C PRO A 25 -10.61 -7.28 -2.16
N TYR A 26 -11.72 -6.65 -2.55
CA TYR A 26 -12.22 -6.64 -3.93
C TYR A 26 -11.74 -5.40 -4.71
N GLY A 27 -11.11 -4.45 -4.03
CA GLY A 27 -10.60 -3.22 -4.61
C GLY A 27 -9.31 -3.44 -5.39
N ARG A 28 -8.99 -2.51 -6.29
CA ARG A 28 -7.78 -2.56 -7.12
C ARG A 28 -6.49 -2.55 -6.27
N TYR A 29 -6.52 -1.91 -5.11
CA TYR A 29 -5.36 -1.68 -4.26
C TYR A 29 -5.32 -2.57 -3.00
N GLY A 30 -6.45 -3.13 -2.59
CA GLY A 30 -6.55 -3.99 -1.41
C GLY A 30 -6.65 -5.49 -1.70
N ASN A 31 -6.75 -5.91 -2.97
CA ASN A 31 -6.80 -7.33 -3.33
C ASN A 31 -5.49 -8.08 -3.00
N SER A 32 -5.59 -9.41 -2.88
CA SER A 32 -4.48 -10.29 -2.49
C SER A 32 -3.69 -10.87 -3.66
N TYR A 33 -4.09 -10.59 -4.90
CA TYR A 33 -3.59 -11.28 -6.09
C TYR A 33 -2.77 -10.37 -7.02
N GLY A 34 -2.91 -9.05 -6.88
CA GLY A 34 -2.22 -8.06 -7.70
C GLY A 34 -0.90 -7.56 -7.10
N ASN A 35 -0.36 -6.50 -7.71
CA ASN A 35 0.82 -5.82 -7.21
C ASN A 35 0.43 -4.84 -6.09
N THR A 36 -0.07 -5.40 -4.97
CA THR A 36 -0.69 -4.67 -3.85
C THR A 36 0.05 -4.91 -2.55
N ILE A 37 -0.16 -4.03 -1.57
CA ILE A 37 0.45 -4.14 -0.25
C ILE A 37 -0.06 -5.33 0.58
N ASN A 38 -1.21 -5.90 0.21
CA ASN A 38 -1.84 -7.05 0.88
C ASN A 38 -1.37 -8.38 0.27
N ASN A 39 -0.79 -8.37 -0.92
CA ASN A 39 -0.23 -9.55 -1.53
C ASN A 39 1.22 -9.78 -1.03
N PRO A 40 1.48 -10.81 -0.21
CA PRO A 40 2.81 -11.09 0.33
C PRO A 40 3.82 -11.56 -0.73
N TYR A 41 3.37 -11.83 -1.95
CA TYR A 41 4.25 -12.18 -3.07
C TYR A 41 4.50 -10.99 -4.01
N SER A 42 3.89 -9.84 -3.76
CA SER A 42 4.05 -8.65 -4.61
C SER A 42 5.27 -7.81 -4.24
N LYS A 43 5.63 -6.88 -5.12
CA LYS A 43 6.68 -5.88 -4.87
C LYS A 43 6.40 -5.02 -3.63
N TYR A 44 5.14 -4.79 -3.28
CA TYR A 44 4.76 -3.86 -2.20
C TYR A 44 4.28 -4.54 -0.92
N GLY A 45 3.90 -5.82 -0.99
CA GLY A 45 3.48 -6.61 0.18
C GLY A 45 4.51 -7.64 0.63
N SER A 46 5.48 -8.01 -0.22
CA SER A 46 6.50 -8.99 0.15
C SER A 46 7.44 -8.47 1.23
N PRO A 47 7.62 -9.19 2.35
CA PRO A 47 8.49 -8.75 3.45
C PRO A 47 9.96 -8.62 3.05
N TYR A 48 10.36 -9.27 1.95
CA TYR A 48 11.73 -9.22 1.42
C TYR A 48 11.91 -8.14 0.34
N SER A 49 10.84 -7.47 -0.08
CA SER A 49 10.98 -6.41 -1.08
C SER A 49 11.48 -5.12 -0.43
N SER A 50 12.36 -4.42 -1.15
CA SER A 50 12.84 -3.09 -0.79
C SER A 50 11.72 -2.03 -0.80
N TYR A 51 10.62 -2.29 -1.50
CA TYR A 51 9.47 -1.37 -1.62
C TYR A 51 8.30 -1.72 -0.70
N SER A 52 8.46 -2.72 0.17
CA SER A 52 7.39 -3.18 1.04
C SER A 52 7.25 -2.34 2.29
N TRP A 53 6.02 -1.94 2.59
CA TRP A 53 5.68 -1.22 3.82
C TRP A 53 5.87 -2.06 5.08
N ARG A 54 5.91 -3.40 4.93
CA ARG A 54 6.09 -4.39 6.00
C ARG A 54 7.54 -4.74 6.29
N ASN A 55 8.49 -4.25 5.49
CA ASN A 55 9.89 -4.55 5.67
C ASN A 55 10.51 -3.58 6.71
N PRO A 56 10.92 -4.06 7.91
CA PRO A 56 11.50 -3.21 8.95
C PRO A 56 12.87 -2.62 8.58
N TYR A 57 13.53 -3.16 7.55
CA TYR A 57 14.78 -2.63 6.99
C TYR A 57 14.55 -1.66 5.82
N SER A 58 13.32 -1.58 5.28
CA SER A 58 13.02 -0.58 4.27
C SER A 58 12.87 0.78 4.94
N SER A 59 13.80 1.69 4.63
CA SER A 59 13.77 3.11 5.04
C SER A 59 12.56 3.89 4.48
N THR A 60 11.59 3.20 3.88
CA THR A 60 10.30 3.75 3.43
C THR A 60 9.17 3.45 4.43
N ALA A 61 9.51 3.22 5.70
CA ALA A 61 8.60 2.82 6.79
C ALA A 61 7.57 3.90 7.21
N ALA A 62 7.38 4.97 6.44
CA ALA A 62 6.26 5.87 6.64
C ALA A 62 5.63 6.18 5.27
N PRO A 63 4.45 5.63 4.93
CA PRO A 63 3.61 6.29 3.95
C PRO A 63 3.53 7.77 4.33
N ARG A 64 4.06 8.64 3.49
CA ARG A 64 3.94 10.10 3.70
C ARG A 64 2.45 10.41 3.57
N ILE A 65 1.79 10.55 4.72
CA ILE A 65 0.44 11.08 4.81
C ILE A 65 0.62 12.56 4.52
N TYR A 66 0.41 12.96 3.27
CA TYR A 66 0.19 14.37 2.98
C TYR A 66 -1.13 14.73 3.65
N TRP A 67 -1.03 15.41 4.79
CA TRP A 67 -2.15 16.17 5.31
C TRP A 67 -2.28 17.36 4.37
N GLU A 68 -3.37 17.42 3.62
CA GLU A 68 -3.69 18.60 2.81
C GLU A 68 -3.93 19.76 3.78
N THR A 69 -2.94 20.64 3.97
CA THR A 69 -3.22 21.97 4.47
C THR A 69 -3.74 22.79 3.31
N ARG A 70 -5.01 23.15 3.42
CA ARG A 70 -5.77 24.17 2.66
C ARG A 70 -4.97 25.09 1.76
#